data_AF-A0A562I4L4-F1
#
_entry.id   AF-A0A562I4L4-F1
#
_cell.length_a   1.000
_cell.length_b   1.000
_cell.length_c   1.000
_cell.angle_alpha   90.00
_cell.angle_beta   90.00
_cell.angle_gamma   90.00
#
_symmetry.space_group_name_H-M   'P 1'
#
loop_
_entity.id
_entity.type
_entity.pdbx_description
1 polymer ?
#
loop_
_entity_poly.entity_id
_entity_poly.type
_entity_poly.pdbx_seq_one_letter_code
_entity_poly.pdbx_strand_id
1 'polypeptide(L)'
;MDRGACCHVAGDIAFDSKNNLWLVTGDDTPSGAGGSGGFSPHNDSVSDSGVYQAPFADARRSSANTNDLRGKILRITVRPDGSYTVPAGNMFPEAQDPGDRTRPEIHAMGFRNPFRITLDKNDVAYLTDYSPDSSTAAVGRGRPAPAG
;
A
#
# COMPACT_ATOMS: atom_id res chain seq x y z
N MET A 1 14.34 5.34 11.69
CA MET A 1 13.35 6.11 10.90
C MET A 1 12.43 6.79 11.89
N ASP A 2 12.54 8.10 12.04
CA ASP A 2 11.55 8.90 12.77
C ASP A 2 10.25 8.90 11.94
N ARG A 3 9.11 8.67 12.60
CA ARG A 3 7.81 8.53 11.92
C ARG A 3 7.30 9.86 11.39
N GLY A 4 7.68 10.99 11.98
CA GLY A 4 7.25 12.34 11.55
C GLY A 4 5.73 12.63 11.59
N ALA A 5 4.89 11.60 11.48
CA ALA A 5 3.44 11.54 11.66
C ALA A 5 3.02 10.09 11.93
N CYS A 6 1.81 9.87 12.42
CA CYS A 6 1.25 8.53 12.64
C CYS A 6 0.35 8.12 11.48
N CYS A 7 0.03 6.82 11.53
CA CYS A 7 -1.26 6.25 11.14
C CYS A 7 -1.28 5.50 9.80
N HIS A 8 -2.13 4.47 9.77
CA HIS A 8 -2.21 3.39 8.76
C HIS A 8 -1.07 2.37 8.79
N VAL A 9 -1.07 1.51 9.80
CA VAL A 9 -0.08 0.42 9.93
C VAL A 9 -0.57 -0.86 9.25
N ALA A 10 -1.89 -1.06 9.10
CA ALA A 10 -2.50 -2.36 8.79
C ALA A 10 -2.09 -3.43 9.82
N GLY A 11 -1.78 -4.66 9.39
CA GLY A 11 -1.15 -5.69 10.22
C GLY A 11 -1.88 -7.03 10.32
N ASP A 12 -2.93 -7.27 9.54
CA ASP A 12 -3.58 -8.59 9.51
C ASP A 12 -2.76 -9.59 8.68
N ILE A 13 -2.92 -10.87 9.01
CA ILE A 13 -2.21 -11.97 8.34
C ILE A 13 -3.15 -13.12 8.02
N ALA A 14 -2.86 -13.84 6.94
CA ALA A 14 -3.54 -15.07 6.57
C ALA A 14 -2.55 -16.09 6.01
N PHE A 15 -2.96 -17.36 5.99
CA PHE A 15 -2.20 -18.43 5.35
C PHE A 15 -3.05 -19.06 4.25
N ASP A 16 -2.45 -19.25 3.07
CA ASP A 16 -3.11 -19.95 1.96
C ASP A 16 -3.00 -21.47 2.07
N SER A 17 -3.69 -22.20 1.19
CA SER A 17 -3.70 -23.67 1.16
C SER A 17 -2.31 -24.31 0.95
N LYS A 18 -1.33 -23.52 0.50
CA LYS A 18 0.08 -23.92 0.30
C LYS A 18 1.00 -23.44 1.42
N ASN A 19 0.43 -22.94 2.51
CA ASN A 19 1.13 -22.42 3.68
C ASN A 19 2.02 -21.20 3.37
N ASN A 20 1.67 -20.39 2.37
CA ASN A 20 2.28 -19.07 2.21
C ASN A 20 1.61 -18.08 3.16
N LEU A 21 2.43 -17.23 3.78
CA LEU A 21 2.00 -16.12 4.59
C LEU A 21 1.58 -14.96 3.67
N TRP A 22 0.39 -14.44 3.93
CA TRP A 22 -0.13 -13.19 3.40
C TRP A 22 -0.11 -12.14 4.51
N LEU A 23 0.46 -10.98 4.24
CA LEU A 23 0.58 -9.87 5.21
C LEU A 23 0.12 -8.58 4.56
N VAL A 24 -0.72 -7.82 5.27
CA VAL A 24 -1.19 -6.51 4.79
C VAL A 24 -0.47 -5.37 5.50
N THR A 25 -0.01 -4.38 4.72
CA THR A 25 0.72 -3.22 5.21
C THR A 25 0.01 -1.93 4.79
N GLY A 26 -0.08 -0.96 5.70
CA GLY A 26 -0.64 0.35 5.41
C GLY A 26 0.39 1.29 4.77
N ASP A 27 -0.09 2.40 4.22
CA ASP A 27 0.68 3.38 3.46
C ASP A 27 1.52 4.34 4.31
N ASP A 28 1.33 4.28 5.64
CA ASP A 28 2.00 5.14 6.60
C ASP A 28 1.76 6.64 6.30
N THR A 29 0.56 6.97 5.83
CA THR A 29 0.14 8.33 5.49
C THR A 29 -1.18 8.69 6.20
N PRO A 30 -1.23 9.71 7.07
CA PRO A 30 -2.43 10.08 7.83
C PRO A 30 -3.67 10.33 6.95
N SER A 31 -4.86 10.08 7.50
CA SER A 31 -6.17 10.19 6.83
C SER A 31 -6.59 11.60 6.38
N GLY A 32 -5.77 12.63 6.63
CA GLY A 32 -5.96 13.99 6.12
C GLY A 32 -4.66 14.69 5.71
N ALA A 33 -3.60 13.91 5.47
CA ALA A 33 -2.27 14.46 5.23
C ALA A 33 -2.26 15.43 4.03
N GLY A 34 -1.49 16.52 4.17
CA GLY A 34 -1.27 17.49 3.09
C GLY A 34 -2.50 18.31 2.66
N GLY A 35 -3.54 18.43 3.49
CA GLY A 35 -4.77 19.15 3.12
C GLY A 35 -5.59 18.41 2.07
N SER A 36 -5.48 17.08 2.03
CA SER A 36 -6.03 16.23 0.97
C SER A 36 -7.56 16.25 0.85
N GLY A 37 -8.32 16.85 1.77
CA GLY A 37 -9.77 17.05 1.61
C GLY A 37 -10.56 15.75 1.39
N GLY A 38 -10.08 14.64 1.96
CA GLY A 38 -10.66 13.31 1.77
C GLY A 38 -10.19 12.58 0.50
N PHE A 39 -9.35 13.19 -0.35
CA PHE A 39 -8.74 12.54 -1.52
C PHE A 39 -7.44 11.79 -1.17
N SER A 40 -6.91 11.03 -2.12
CA SER A 40 -5.57 10.45 -2.01
C SER A 40 -4.51 11.56 -1.85
N PRO A 41 -3.70 11.53 -0.78
CA PRO A 41 -2.73 12.57 -0.48
C PRO A 41 -1.52 12.42 -1.38
N HIS A 42 -1.37 13.40 -2.27
CA HIS A 42 -0.31 13.51 -3.27
C HIS A 42 0.17 14.96 -3.22
N ASN A 43 0.86 15.33 -2.14
CA ASN A 43 1.31 16.70 -1.93
C ASN A 43 2.83 16.74 -1.78
N ASP A 44 3.50 17.01 -2.90
CA ASP A 44 4.93 17.27 -3.02
C ASP A 44 5.23 18.77 -3.20
N SER A 45 4.25 19.63 -2.92
CA SER A 45 4.39 21.07 -3.15
C SER A 45 5.40 21.71 -2.18
N VAL A 46 5.88 22.89 -2.57
CA VAL A 46 6.74 23.74 -1.74
C VAL A 46 5.84 24.74 -1.02
N SER A 47 6.03 24.92 0.28
CA SER A 47 5.36 25.95 1.08
C SER A 47 5.76 27.36 0.61
N ASP A 48 5.00 28.37 1.03
CA ASP A 48 5.33 29.78 0.79
C ASP A 48 6.70 30.17 1.38
N SER A 49 7.20 29.42 2.36
CA SER A 49 8.53 29.56 2.96
C SER A 49 9.66 28.85 2.19
N GLY A 50 9.38 28.25 1.03
CA GLY A 50 10.37 27.57 0.19
C GLY A 50 10.74 26.17 0.65
N VAL A 51 9.97 25.56 1.57
CA VAL A 51 10.25 24.23 2.13
C VAL A 51 9.24 23.22 1.59
N TYR A 52 9.70 22.04 1.16
CA TYR A 52 8.79 20.97 0.75
C TYR A 52 7.85 20.57 1.90
N GLN A 53 6.62 20.20 1.54
CA GLN A 53 5.71 19.55 2.49
C GLN A 53 6.37 18.32 3.12
N ALA A 54 6.00 18.02 4.37
CA ALA A 54 6.55 16.87 5.06
C ALA A 54 6.27 15.56 4.28
N PRO A 55 7.23 14.62 4.16
CA PRO A 55 7.09 13.47 3.27
C PRO A 55 5.86 12.59 3.51
N PHE A 56 5.34 12.54 4.75
CA PHE A 56 4.12 11.81 5.08
C PHE A 56 2.85 12.41 4.43
N ALA A 57 2.93 13.57 3.77
CA ALA A 57 1.83 14.17 3.01
C ALA A 57 1.66 13.59 1.60
N ASP A 58 2.52 12.64 1.20
CA ASP A 58 2.47 12.01 -0.12
C ASP A 58 2.52 10.48 -0.04
N ALA A 59 1.37 9.83 -0.24
CA ALA A 59 1.24 8.38 -0.26
C ALA A 59 1.91 7.71 -1.48
N ARG A 60 2.33 8.48 -2.51
CA ARG A 60 3.05 7.92 -3.67
C ARG A 60 4.42 7.36 -3.27
N ARG A 61 5.01 7.84 -2.18
CA ARG A 61 6.28 7.34 -1.63
C ARG A 61 6.21 5.87 -1.21
N SER A 62 5.01 5.37 -0.88
CA SER A 62 4.74 4.05 -0.35
C SER A 62 3.81 3.26 -1.27
N SER A 63 2.49 3.50 -1.24
CA SER A 63 1.49 2.65 -1.91
C SER A 63 1.74 2.48 -3.40
N ALA A 64 2.16 3.54 -4.09
CA ALA A 64 2.47 3.53 -5.52
C ALA A 64 3.94 3.17 -5.83
N ASN A 65 4.79 3.05 -4.82
CA ASN A 65 6.20 2.71 -4.97
C ASN A 65 6.38 1.20 -4.97
N THR A 66 6.92 0.67 -6.08
CA THR A 66 7.20 -0.75 -6.26
C THR A 66 8.38 -1.23 -5.41
N ASN A 67 9.23 -0.31 -4.96
CA ASN A 67 10.41 -0.61 -4.17
C ASN A 67 10.21 -0.42 -2.64
N ASP A 68 8.95 -0.29 -2.21
CA ASP A 68 8.54 -0.07 -0.83
C ASP A 68 7.45 -1.08 -0.44
N LEU A 69 7.58 -1.68 0.73
CA LEU A 69 6.68 -2.72 1.23
C LEU A 69 5.43 -2.17 1.93
N ARG A 70 5.27 -0.84 2.06
CA ARG A 70 4.10 -0.17 2.65
C ARG A 70 2.98 0.02 1.63
N GLY A 71 1.73 -0.07 2.08
CA GLY A 71 0.54 0.02 1.23
C GLY A 71 0.37 -1.18 0.30
N LYS A 72 0.73 -2.39 0.77
CA LYS A 72 0.83 -3.63 -0.01
C LYS A 72 0.05 -4.78 0.63
N ILE A 73 -0.26 -5.77 -0.21
CA ILE A 73 -0.44 -7.15 0.22
C ILE A 73 0.84 -7.89 -0.15
N LEU A 74 1.54 -8.42 0.85
CA LEU A 74 2.76 -9.20 0.68
C LEU A 74 2.42 -10.68 0.75
N ARG A 75 3.10 -11.49 -0.05
CA ARG A 75 2.95 -12.95 -0.05
C ARG A 75 4.31 -13.63 -0.10
N ILE A 76 4.64 -14.40 0.94
CA ILE A 76 5.93 -15.09 1.10
C ILE A 76 5.73 -16.51 1.65
N THR A 77 6.69 -17.39 1.43
CA THR A 77 6.76 -18.71 2.09
C THR A 77 7.80 -18.63 3.19
N VAL A 78 7.39 -18.79 4.45
CA VAL A 78 8.32 -18.79 5.59
C VAL A 78 8.93 -20.18 5.75
N ARG A 79 10.25 -20.24 5.92
CA ARG A 79 10.99 -21.48 6.17
C ARG A 79 11.14 -21.75 7.67
N PRO A 80 11.42 -23.01 8.07
CA PRO A 80 11.60 -23.38 9.48
C PRO A 80 12.71 -22.61 10.20
N ASP A 81 13.71 -22.11 9.48
CA ASP A 81 14.83 -21.33 10.00
C ASP A 81 14.53 -19.82 10.14
N GLY A 82 13.30 -19.40 9.82
CA GLY A 82 12.87 -17.99 9.85
C GLY A 82 13.25 -17.19 8.59
N SER A 83 13.97 -17.78 7.64
CA SER A 83 14.13 -17.19 6.30
C SER A 83 12.82 -17.30 5.50
N TYR A 84 12.78 -16.70 4.31
CA TYR A 84 11.62 -16.82 3.43
C TYR A 84 12.00 -16.99 1.95
N THR A 85 11.03 -17.41 1.15
CA THR A 85 11.03 -17.32 -0.32
C THR A 85 9.85 -16.54 -0.85
N VAL A 86 9.97 -16.09 -2.09
CA VAL A 86 8.85 -15.54 -2.85
C VAL A 86 8.19 -16.65 -3.66
N PRO A 87 6.90 -16.97 -3.44
CA PRO A 87 6.17 -17.91 -4.27
C PRO A 87 5.88 -17.31 -5.65
N ALA A 88 5.69 -18.17 -6.66
CA ALA A 88 5.27 -17.73 -7.98
C ALA A 88 3.86 -17.08 -7.95
N GLY A 89 3.62 -16.16 -8.90
CA GLY A 89 2.33 -15.47 -9.05
C GLY A 89 2.21 -14.15 -8.28
N ASN A 90 3.30 -13.63 -7.72
CA ASN A 90 3.38 -12.24 -7.27
C ASN A 90 3.56 -11.28 -8.45
N MET A 91 3.33 -9.98 -8.24
CA MET A 91 3.32 -8.96 -9.30
C MET A 91 4.67 -8.80 -9.99
N PHE A 92 5.77 -8.99 -9.26
CA PHE A 92 7.12 -8.71 -9.73
C PHE A 92 8.02 -9.94 -9.57
N PRO A 93 8.11 -10.80 -10.60
CA PRO A 93 9.07 -11.89 -10.60
C PRO A 93 10.51 -11.34 -10.61
N GLU A 94 11.33 -11.72 -9.63
CA GLU A 94 12.70 -11.22 -9.46
C GLU A 94 13.56 -11.42 -10.73
N ALA A 95 13.38 -12.54 -11.43
CA ALA A 95 14.05 -12.82 -12.70
C ALA A 95 13.76 -11.79 -13.82
N GLN A 96 12.69 -11.00 -13.67
CA GLN A 96 12.28 -9.95 -14.61
C GLN A 96 12.66 -8.54 -14.12
N ASP A 97 13.28 -8.40 -12.95
CA ASP A 97 13.73 -7.14 -12.38
C ASP A 97 15.24 -7.15 -12.06
N PRO A 98 16.11 -7.19 -13.09
CA PRO A 98 17.56 -7.20 -12.90
C PRO A 98 18.11 -5.90 -12.28
N GLY A 99 17.28 -4.87 -12.11
CA GLY A 99 17.66 -3.58 -11.57
C GLY A 99 17.27 -3.36 -10.11
N ASP A 100 16.69 -4.36 -9.43
CA ASP A 100 16.20 -4.26 -8.04
C ASP A 100 15.32 -3.01 -7.80
N ARG A 101 14.40 -2.77 -8.75
CA ARG A 101 13.48 -1.62 -8.74
C ARG A 101 12.13 -1.96 -8.11
N THR A 102 11.89 -3.24 -7.85
CA THR A 102 10.64 -3.78 -7.37
C THR A 102 10.91 -4.79 -6.26
N ARG A 103 9.95 -4.92 -5.34
CA ARG A 103 10.00 -5.94 -4.29
C ARG A 103 9.21 -7.18 -4.71
N PRO A 104 9.85 -8.35 -4.86
CA PRO A 104 9.19 -9.56 -5.36
C PRO A 104 8.12 -10.12 -4.40
N GLU A 105 8.13 -9.71 -3.13
CA GLU A 105 7.12 -10.06 -2.12
C GLU A 105 5.74 -9.45 -2.41
N ILE A 106 5.65 -8.42 -3.27
CA ILE A 106 4.41 -7.70 -3.55
C ILE A 106 3.46 -8.58 -4.37
N HIS A 107 2.33 -8.96 -3.77
CA HIS A 107 1.22 -9.64 -4.44
C HIS A 107 0.17 -8.65 -4.96
N ALA A 108 -0.06 -7.56 -4.24
CA ALA A 108 -0.89 -6.44 -4.69
C ALA A 108 -0.40 -5.12 -4.05
N MET A 109 -0.70 -3.99 -4.69
CA MET A 109 -0.25 -2.67 -4.24
C MET A 109 -1.32 -1.59 -4.44
N GLY A 110 -1.13 -0.45 -3.78
CA GLY A 110 -2.03 0.71 -3.88
C GLY A 110 -2.98 0.90 -2.70
N PHE A 111 -2.78 0.16 -1.60
CA PHE A 111 -3.65 0.22 -0.43
C PHE A 111 -3.29 1.36 0.50
N ARG A 112 -4.28 1.82 1.28
CA ARG A 112 -4.12 2.93 2.24
C ARG A 112 -3.95 2.39 3.66
N ASN A 113 -4.98 1.72 4.16
CA ASN A 113 -4.98 1.08 5.47
C ASN A 113 -5.78 -0.23 5.42
N PRO A 114 -5.25 -1.26 4.76
CA PRO A 114 -5.92 -2.55 4.65
C PRO A 114 -5.87 -3.24 6.02
N PHE A 115 -6.96 -3.25 6.77
CA PHE A 115 -6.94 -3.69 8.17
C PHE A 115 -7.42 -5.12 8.39
N ARG A 116 -8.00 -5.76 7.37
CA ARG A 116 -8.39 -7.16 7.41
C ARG A 116 -8.18 -7.84 6.07
N ILE A 117 -7.61 -9.04 6.11
CA ILE A 117 -7.51 -9.96 4.98
C ILE A 117 -8.15 -11.29 5.33
N THR A 118 -8.85 -11.90 4.38
CA THR A 118 -9.36 -13.26 4.53
C THR A 118 -9.21 -13.98 3.21
N LEU A 119 -8.84 -15.26 3.26
CA LEU A 119 -8.74 -16.11 2.09
C LEU A 119 -9.94 -17.08 2.06
N ASP A 120 -10.53 -17.29 0.89
CA ASP A 120 -11.47 -18.39 0.71
C ASP A 120 -10.75 -19.72 0.44
N LYS A 121 -11.54 -20.80 0.28
CA LYS A 121 -11.04 -22.14 0.02
C LYS A 121 -10.24 -22.30 -1.29
N ASN A 122 -10.32 -21.32 -2.19
CA ASN A 122 -9.60 -21.29 -3.46
C ASN A 122 -8.42 -20.30 -3.41
N ASP A 123 -8.05 -19.84 -2.21
CA ASP A 123 -7.01 -18.83 -1.97
C ASP A 123 -7.29 -17.46 -2.61
N VAL A 124 -8.57 -17.11 -2.81
CA VAL A 124 -8.95 -15.75 -3.23
C VAL A 124 -8.95 -14.83 -2.02
N ALA A 125 -8.21 -13.71 -2.12
CA ALA A 125 -8.12 -12.72 -1.05
C ALA A 125 -9.26 -11.70 -1.08
N TYR A 126 -9.94 -11.57 0.05
CA TYR A 126 -10.91 -10.52 0.35
C TYR A 126 -10.28 -9.54 1.32
N LEU A 127 -10.40 -8.25 1.01
CA LEU A 127 -9.72 -7.19 1.75
C LEU A 127 -10.70 -6.11 2.18
N THR A 128 -10.53 -5.62 3.40
CA THR A 128 -11.17 -4.38 3.85
C THR A 128 -10.12 -3.29 4.05
N ASP A 129 -10.23 -2.22 3.26
CA ASP A 129 -9.32 -1.07 3.24
C ASP A 129 -10.05 0.20 3.67
N TYR A 130 -9.41 1.01 4.51
CA TYR A 130 -9.88 2.37 4.78
C TYR A 130 -9.24 3.33 3.77
N SER A 131 -9.87 3.44 2.61
CA SER A 131 -9.43 4.28 1.50
C SER A 131 -9.94 5.73 1.63
N PRO A 132 -9.32 6.71 0.96
CA PRO A 132 -9.79 8.10 1.00
C PRO A 132 -11.15 8.18 0.32
N ASP A 133 -12.13 8.68 1.06
CA ASP A 133 -13.51 8.83 0.59
C ASP A 133 -13.90 10.32 0.67
N SER A 134 -13.48 11.09 -0.34
CA SER A 134 -13.96 12.46 -0.48
C SER A 134 -15.44 12.41 -0.85
N SER A 135 -16.27 13.12 -0.09
CA SER A 135 -17.70 13.27 -0.39
C SER A 135 -17.97 14.14 -1.63
N THR A 136 -16.92 14.69 -2.25
CA THR A 136 -17.00 15.56 -3.43
C THR A 136 -16.15 15.02 -4.58
N ALA A 137 -16.67 15.07 -5.81
CA ALA A 137 -15.91 14.70 -7.00
C ALA A 137 -14.94 15.83 -7.39
N ALA A 138 -13.72 15.49 -7.80
CA ALA A 138 -12.76 16.44 -8.35
C ALA A 138 -11.94 15.82 -9.48
N VAL A 139 -11.80 16.56 -10.58
CA VAL A 139 -11.04 16.14 -11.76
C VAL A 139 -9.60 15.82 -11.34
N GLY A 140 -9.12 14.62 -11.68
CA GLY A 140 -7.76 14.17 -11.37
C GLY A 140 -7.53 13.73 -9.92
N ARG A 141 -8.56 13.62 -9.07
CA ARG A 141 -8.43 13.26 -7.64
C ARG A 141 -9.27 12.07 -7.17
N GLY A 142 -10.11 11.49 -8.03
CA GLY A 142 -11.01 10.37 -7.70
C GLY A 142 -12.50 10.70 -7.92
N ARG A 143 -13.35 9.66 -7.86
CA ARG A 143 -14.75 9.52 -8.34
C ARG A 143 -15.13 10.47 -9.50
N PRO A 144 -15.26 9.97 -10.75
CA PRO A 144 -15.81 10.76 -11.85
C PRO A 144 -17.14 11.39 -11.43
N ALA A 145 -17.32 12.68 -11.69
CA ALA A 145 -18.64 13.31 -11.55
C ALA A 145 -19.65 12.47 -12.36
N PRO A 146 -20.88 12.22 -11.84
CA PRO A 146 -21.90 11.56 -12.64
C PRO A 146 -22.05 12.35 -13.94
N ALA A 147 -21.92 11.65 -15.07
CA ALA A 147 -22.20 12.23 -16.37
C ALA A 147 -23.66 12.69 -16.34
N GLY A 148 -23.86 14.01 -16.42
CA GLY A 148 -25.17 14.61 -16.65
C GLY A 148 -25.61 14.44 -18.09
#